data_AF-A0A7Y5PHI8-F1
#
_entry.id   AF-A0A7Y5PHI8-F1
#
_cell.length_a   1.000
_cell.length_b   1.000
_cell.length_c   1.000
_cell.angle_alpha   90.00
_cell.angle_beta   90.00
_cell.angle_gamma   90.00
#
_symmetry.space_group_name_H-M   'P 1'
#
loop_
_entity.id
_entity.type
_entity.pdbx_description
1 polymer ?
#
loop_
_entity_poly.entity_id
_entity_poly.type
_entity_poly.pdbx_seq_one_letter_code
_entity_poly.pdbx_strand_id
1 'polypeptide(L)'
;MTFLGEHLNECRAVPFDWRNTHFVVVSGSGPNPCGHALVNAGAYYFHIDGLYKRPWYMNHLGYQRYLRVNDKKELRQRRVHLSNPEGAQRKIDELAARRWAWVLLPNNCASFVEEVLAAGGSRVTSFANCPKLAWG
;
A
#
# COMPACT_ATOMS: atom_id res chain seq x y z
N MET A 1 20.66 6.65 2.56
CA MET A 1 19.67 7.07 1.56
C MET A 1 18.43 6.21 1.73
N THR A 2 17.26 6.83 1.87
CA THR A 2 15.97 6.14 1.94
C THR A 2 15.63 5.52 0.58
N PHE A 3 15.13 4.28 0.56
CA PHE A 3 14.63 3.63 -0.66
C PHE A 3 13.11 3.54 -0.59
N LEU A 4 12.36 4.08 -1.54
CA LEU A 4 10.88 4.02 -1.54
C LEU A 4 10.32 3.17 -2.68
N GLY A 5 11.15 2.71 -3.60
CA GLY A 5 10.72 2.07 -4.85
C GLY A 5 10.76 3.04 -6.02
N GLU A 6 9.94 2.76 -7.02
CA GLU A 6 9.87 3.50 -8.29
C GLU A 6 8.46 4.08 -8.48
N HIS A 7 8.29 5.02 -9.41
CA HIS A 7 6.96 5.46 -9.84
C HIS A 7 6.51 4.63 -11.04
N LEU A 8 5.24 4.19 -11.02
CA LEU A 8 4.64 3.51 -12.15
C LEU A 8 4.36 4.54 -13.25
N ASN A 9 5.29 4.71 -14.20
CA ASN A 9 5.21 5.72 -15.25
C ASN A 9 4.48 5.25 -16.52
N GLU A 10 4.15 3.96 -16.59
CA GLU A 10 3.58 3.35 -17.79
C GLU A 10 2.38 2.48 -17.40
N CYS A 11 1.32 2.51 -18.20
CA CYS A 11 0.25 1.54 -18.12
C CYS A 11 0.82 0.18 -18.53
N ARG A 12 0.84 -0.78 -17.60
CA ARG A 12 1.34 -2.12 -17.93
C ARG A 12 0.38 -2.82 -18.88
N ALA A 13 0.90 -3.33 -20.00
CA ALA A 13 0.14 -4.15 -20.95
C ALA A 13 -0.40 -5.45 -20.33
N VAL A 14 0.22 -5.93 -19.24
CA VAL A 14 -0.22 -7.09 -18.45
C VAL A 14 -0.61 -6.64 -17.04
N PRO A 15 -1.86 -6.90 -16.59
CA PRO A 15 -2.31 -6.62 -15.23
C PRO A 15 -1.48 -7.31 -14.15
N PHE A 16 -1.45 -6.74 -12.95
CA PHE A 16 -0.84 -7.39 -11.79
C PHE A 16 -1.64 -8.63 -11.35
N ASP A 17 -0.98 -9.58 -10.68
CA ASP A 17 -1.65 -10.77 -10.15
C ASP A 17 -2.42 -10.45 -8.86
N TRP A 18 -3.64 -9.97 -9.05
CA TRP A 18 -4.59 -9.67 -7.99
C TRP A 18 -5.22 -10.92 -7.34
N ARG A 19 -4.97 -12.14 -7.85
CA ARG A 19 -5.40 -13.39 -7.19
C ARG A 19 -4.53 -13.72 -5.97
N ASN A 20 -3.31 -13.18 -5.96
CA ASN A 20 -2.38 -13.26 -4.86
C ASN A 20 -2.19 -11.89 -4.19
N THR A 21 -3.28 -11.35 -3.66
CA THR A 21 -3.29 -10.02 -3.03
C THR A 21 -3.07 -10.11 -1.51
N HIS A 22 -2.22 -9.25 -0.97
CA HIS A 22 -2.06 -9.08 0.47
C HIS A 22 -2.18 -7.62 0.93
N PHE A 23 -2.79 -7.44 2.09
CA PHE A 23 -2.64 -6.24 2.91
C PHE A 23 -1.39 -6.40 3.78
N VAL A 24 -0.47 -5.43 3.72
CA VAL A 24 0.82 -5.49 4.42
C VAL A 24 0.97 -4.25 5.30
N VAL A 25 1.45 -4.43 6.52
CA VAL A 25 1.80 -3.35 7.44
C VAL A 25 3.24 -3.54 7.88
N VAL A 26 4.03 -2.47 7.76
CA VAL A 26 5.41 -2.41 8.26
C VAL A 26 5.53 -1.35 9.34
N SER A 27 6.64 -1.30 10.07
CA SER A 27 6.88 -0.22 11.03
C SER A 27 6.91 1.16 10.37
N GLY A 28 6.32 2.14 11.08
CA GLY A 28 6.25 3.53 10.65
C GLY A 28 7.58 4.25 10.82
N SER A 29 7.62 5.53 10.44
CA SER A 29 8.77 6.41 10.73
C SER A 29 8.51 7.14 12.05
N GLY A 30 9.48 7.13 12.98
CA GLY A 30 9.32 7.72 14.32
C GLY A 30 8.30 6.97 15.20
N PRO A 31 7.76 7.60 16.28
CA PRO A 31 6.76 7.00 17.16
C PRO A 31 5.38 6.95 16.48
N ASN A 32 5.27 6.23 15.37
CA ASN A 32 4.01 5.96 14.70
C ASN A 32 3.55 4.53 15.05
N PRO A 33 2.68 4.36 16.07
CA PRO A 33 2.23 3.04 16.51
C PRO A 33 1.41 2.31 15.45
N CYS A 34 0.95 3.03 14.43
CA CYS A 34 0.06 2.51 13.39
C CYS A 34 0.79 1.90 12.20
N GLY A 35 2.12 2.02 12.17
CA GLY A 35 2.90 1.50 11.07
C GLY A 35 2.62 2.20 9.75
N HIS A 36 3.01 1.53 8.67
CA HIS A 36 2.88 2.01 7.30
C HIS A 36 2.27 0.90 6.44
N ALA A 37 1.16 1.21 5.77
CA ALA A 37 0.42 0.23 4.98
C ALA A 37 0.91 0.16 3.53
N LEU A 38 0.94 -1.06 3.00
CA LEU A 38 1.20 -1.37 1.61
C LEU A 38 0.14 -2.36 1.10
N VAL A 39 -0.11 -2.35 -0.20
CA VAL A 39 -0.85 -3.41 -0.89
C VAL A 39 0.11 -4.21 -1.76
N ASN A 40 0.04 -5.54 -1.66
CA ASN A 40 0.77 -6.46 -2.50
C ASN A 40 -0.18 -7.04 -3.55
N ALA A 41 0.22 -6.98 -4.82
CA ALA A 41 -0.46 -7.59 -5.96
C ALA A 41 0.51 -8.59 -6.62
N GLY A 42 0.53 -9.82 -6.10
CA GLY A 42 1.43 -10.88 -6.52
C GLY A 42 2.90 -10.53 -6.28
N ALA A 43 3.64 -10.25 -7.34
CA ALA A 43 5.08 -9.96 -7.27
C ALA A 43 5.41 -8.51 -6.89
N TYR A 44 4.41 -7.63 -6.80
CA TYR A 44 4.60 -6.19 -6.65
C TYR A 44 3.94 -5.65 -5.38
N TYR A 45 4.52 -4.60 -4.81
CA TYR A 45 4.06 -3.90 -3.62
C TYR A 45 3.86 -2.43 -3.96
N PHE A 46 2.79 -1.82 -3.45
CA PHE A 46 2.46 -0.41 -3.67
C PHE A 46 2.22 0.30 -2.36
N HIS A 47 2.67 1.54 -2.26
CA HIS A 47 2.36 2.42 -1.14
C HIS A 47 2.45 3.89 -1.53
N ILE A 48 1.98 4.76 -0.64
CA ILE A 48 2.21 6.20 -0.75
C ILE A 48 3.02 6.67 0.46
N ASP A 49 3.98 7.56 0.23
CA ASP A 49 4.77 8.20 1.28
C ASP A 49 5.06 9.65 0.88
N GLY A 50 4.70 10.60 1.74
CA GLY A 50 4.88 12.04 1.55
C GLY A 50 3.65 12.81 1.04
N LEU A 51 3.72 14.14 1.22
CA LEU A 51 2.68 15.09 0.80
C LEU A 51 2.67 15.29 -0.71
N TYR A 52 1.50 15.10 -1.34
CA TYR A 52 1.28 15.38 -2.76
C TYR A 52 2.20 14.59 -3.71
N LYS A 53 2.39 13.31 -3.40
CA LYS A 53 3.26 12.38 -4.13
C LYS A 53 2.46 11.39 -4.98
N ARG A 54 3.12 10.78 -5.97
CA ARG A 54 2.57 9.63 -6.67
C ARG A 54 2.89 8.36 -5.88
N PRO A 55 2.06 7.31 -5.95
CA PRO A 55 2.38 6.02 -5.35
C PRO A 55 3.74 5.51 -5.82
N TRP A 56 4.40 4.82 -4.89
CA TRP A 56 5.59 4.06 -5.13
C TRP A 56 5.22 2.60 -5.36
N TYR A 57 5.96 1.93 -6.24
CA TYR A 57 5.84 0.50 -6.44
C TYR A 57 7.21 -0.18 -6.46
N MET A 58 7.25 -1.45 -6.09
CA MET A 58 8.47 -2.25 -6.06
C MET A 58 8.16 -3.74 -6.23
N ASN A 59 9.10 -4.51 -6.76
CA ASN A 59 9.02 -5.96 -6.76
C ASN A 59 9.45 -6.55 -5.39
N HIS A 60 9.43 -7.88 -5.24
CA HIS A 60 9.81 -8.53 -3.98
C HIS A 60 11.23 -8.19 -3.50
N LEU A 61 12.23 -8.15 -4.39
CA LEU A 61 13.61 -7.76 -4.03
C LEU A 61 13.67 -6.29 -3.57
N GLY A 62 12.91 -5.42 -4.25
CA GLY A 62 12.71 -4.04 -3.86
C GLY A 62 12.06 -3.93 -2.48
N TYR A 63 11.06 -4.75 -2.18
CA TYR A 63 10.41 -4.78 -0.86
C TYR A 63 11.38 -5.21 0.25
N GLN A 64 12.19 -6.25 0.04
CA GLN A 64 13.23 -6.64 0.99
C GLN A 64 14.27 -5.52 1.20
N ARG A 65 14.66 -4.83 0.12
CA ARG A 65 15.54 -3.66 0.20
C ARG A 65 14.87 -2.52 0.97
N TYR A 66 13.60 -2.25 0.72
CA TYR A 66 12.80 -1.24 1.41
C TYR A 66 12.77 -1.47 2.92
N LEU A 67 12.57 -2.72 3.35
CA LEU A 67 12.64 -3.06 4.78
C LEU A 67 14.04 -2.80 5.34
N ARG A 68 15.09 -3.34 4.70
CA ARG A 68 16.47 -3.26 5.19
C ARG A 68 17.02 -1.83 5.22
N VAL A 69 16.87 -1.08 4.14
CA VAL A 69 17.50 0.25 3.97
C VAL A 69 16.84 1.30 4.84
N ASN A 70 15.55 1.14 5.15
CA ASN A 70 14.80 2.09 5.96
C ASN A 70 14.61 1.64 7.41
N ASP A 71 15.29 0.57 7.83
CA ASP A 71 15.15 -0.07 9.16
C ASP A 71 13.68 -0.35 9.53
N LYS A 72 12.93 -0.90 8.56
CA LYS A 72 11.53 -1.27 8.73
C LYS A 72 11.38 -2.76 8.98
N LYS A 73 10.39 -3.12 9.80
CA LYS A 73 9.99 -4.50 10.09
C LYS A 73 8.59 -4.73 9.57
N GLU A 74 8.35 -5.86 8.92
CA GLU A 74 7.00 -6.30 8.63
C GLU A 74 6.30 -6.67 9.94
N LEU A 75 5.16 -6.02 10.21
CA LEU A 75 4.35 -6.24 11.40
C LEU A 75 3.19 -7.19 11.10
N ARG A 76 2.68 -7.15 9.86
CA ARG A 76 1.51 -7.94 9.45
C ARG A 76 1.48 -8.12 7.94
N GLN A 77 1.14 -9.33 7.50
CA GLN A 77 0.72 -9.62 6.13
C GLN A 77 -0.55 -10.47 6.18
N ARG A 78 -1.61 -10.05 5.48
CA ARG A 78 -2.89 -10.77 5.42
C ARG A 78 -3.33 -10.92 3.98
N ARG A 79 -3.62 -12.15 3.56
CA ARG A 79 -4.20 -12.41 2.24
C ARG A 79 -5.60 -11.80 2.15
N VAL A 80 -5.87 -11.12 1.03
CA VAL A 80 -7.17 -10.49 0.74
C VAL A 80 -7.72 -11.07 -0.55
N HIS A 81 -8.96 -11.57 -0.47
CA HIS A 81 -9.69 -11.97 -1.68
C HIS A 81 -10.35 -10.74 -2.31
N LEU A 82 -10.21 -10.60 -3.62
CA LEU A 82 -10.81 -9.55 -4.43
C LEU A 82 -11.86 -10.17 -5.35
N SER A 83 -13.12 -9.80 -5.17
CA SER A 83 -14.23 -10.24 -6.05
C SER A 83 -14.24 -9.48 -7.38
N ASN A 84 -13.55 -8.34 -7.46
CA ASN A 84 -13.37 -7.54 -8.67
C ASN A 84 -11.90 -7.16 -8.90
N PRO A 85 -11.02 -8.11 -9.28
CA PRO A 85 -9.60 -7.86 -9.53
C PRO A 85 -9.32 -6.71 -10.51
N GLU A 86 -10.14 -6.56 -11.55
CA GLU A 86 -10.00 -5.49 -12.53
C GLU A 86 -10.25 -4.10 -11.93
N GLY A 87 -11.16 -4.01 -10.95
CA GLY A 87 -11.40 -2.77 -10.22
C GLY A 87 -10.16 -2.30 -9.44
N ALA A 88 -9.44 -3.23 -8.81
CA ALA A 88 -8.17 -2.92 -8.13
C ALA A 88 -7.10 -2.47 -9.13
N GLN A 89 -6.99 -3.13 -10.29
CA GLN A 89 -6.08 -2.72 -11.36
C GLN A 89 -6.35 -1.29 -11.83
N ARG A 90 -7.60 -0.99 -12.23
CA ARG A 90 -7.99 0.37 -12.68
C ARG A 90 -7.72 1.42 -11.61
N LYS A 91 -7.94 1.10 -10.33
CA LYS A 91 -7.69 2.02 -9.22
C LYS A 91 -6.19 2.29 -9.06
N ILE A 92 -5.32 1.27 -9.10
CA ILE A 92 -3.87 1.51 -9.08
C ILE A 92 -3.43 2.38 -10.25
N ASP A 93 -3.93 2.13 -11.46
CA ASP A 93 -3.57 2.92 -12.64
C ASP A 93 -4.03 4.39 -12.49
N GLU A 94 -5.25 4.61 -11.99
CA GLU A 94 -5.76 5.96 -11.67
C GLU A 94 -4.88 6.68 -10.64
N LEU A 95 -4.57 6.01 -9.52
CA LEU A 95 -3.81 6.60 -8.41
C LEU A 95 -2.34 6.78 -8.78
N ALA A 96 -1.79 5.91 -9.62
CA ALA A 96 -0.45 6.06 -10.18
C ALA A 96 -0.36 7.27 -11.11
N ALA A 97 -1.42 7.61 -11.85
CA ALA A 97 -1.43 8.76 -12.76
C ALA A 97 -1.57 10.11 -12.05
N ARG A 98 -2.08 10.14 -10.82
CA ARG A 98 -2.39 11.38 -10.08
C ARG A 98 -1.47 11.59 -8.88
N ARG A 99 -1.31 12.85 -8.47
CA ARG A 99 -0.67 13.17 -7.19
C ARG A 99 -1.68 12.98 -6.07
N TRP A 100 -1.31 12.16 -5.09
CA TRP A 100 -2.11 11.86 -3.91
C TRP A 100 -1.88 12.93 -2.84
N ALA A 101 -2.89 13.76 -2.57
CA ALA A 101 -2.82 14.80 -1.55
C ALA A 101 -2.94 14.16 -0.15
N TRP A 102 -1.84 14.15 0.61
CA TRP A 102 -1.77 13.54 1.94
C TRP A 102 -2.34 14.48 3.01
N VAL A 103 -3.54 14.22 3.55
CA VAL A 103 -4.23 15.14 4.47
C VAL A 103 -4.41 14.51 5.86
N LEU A 104 -3.31 14.11 6.52
CA LEU A 104 -3.25 13.57 7.90
C LEU A 104 -4.16 12.35 8.19
N LEU A 105 -5.48 12.56 8.28
CA LEU A 105 -6.52 11.55 8.54
C LEU A 105 -7.15 11.05 7.22
N PRO A 106 -7.75 11.92 6.37
CA PRO A 106 -8.04 11.56 4.99
C PRO A 106 -6.76 11.46 4.15
N ASN A 107 -6.67 10.45 3.28
CA ASN A 107 -5.62 10.32 2.27
C ASN A 107 -4.20 10.02 2.81
N ASN A 108 -4.06 9.08 3.73
CA ASN A 108 -2.77 8.52 4.16
C ASN A 108 -2.45 7.14 3.52
N CYS A 109 -1.36 6.49 3.95
CA CYS A 109 -0.97 5.17 3.43
C CYS A 109 -2.02 4.08 3.65
N ALA A 110 -2.78 4.14 4.74
CA ALA A 110 -3.87 3.20 5.01
C ALA A 110 -5.03 3.41 4.02
N SER A 111 -5.51 4.65 3.90
CA SER A 111 -6.62 4.97 2.97
C SER A 111 -6.26 4.70 1.50
N PHE A 112 -5.00 4.88 1.09
CA PHE A 112 -4.55 4.48 -0.25
C PHE A 112 -4.77 2.98 -0.50
N VAL A 113 -4.35 2.15 0.45
CA VAL A 113 -4.53 0.69 0.35
C VAL A 113 -6.01 0.33 0.39
N GLU A 114 -6.80 0.99 1.22
CA GLU A 114 -8.24 0.78 1.29
C GLU A 114 -8.95 1.11 -0.02
N GLU A 115 -8.65 2.23 -0.67
CA GLU A 115 -9.25 2.56 -1.96
C GLU A 115 -8.97 1.50 -3.02
N VAL A 116 -7.73 0.99 -3.07
CA VAL A 116 -7.34 -0.08 -4.02
C VAL A 116 -8.11 -1.37 -3.72
N LEU A 117 -8.13 -1.81 -2.47
CA LEU A 117 -8.80 -3.05 -2.08
C LEU A 117 -10.32 -2.96 -2.20
N ALA A 118 -10.92 -1.81 -1.86
CA ALA A 118 -12.35 -1.56 -1.98
C ALA A 118 -12.79 -1.53 -3.46
N ALA A 119 -12.02 -0.90 -4.34
CA ALA A 119 -12.24 -0.99 -5.78
C ALA A 119 -12.14 -2.44 -6.28
N GLY A 120 -11.27 -3.23 -5.64
CA GLY A 120 -11.15 -4.68 -5.82
C GLY A 120 -12.34 -5.52 -5.32
N GLY A 121 -13.38 -4.89 -4.74
CA GLY A 121 -14.53 -5.57 -4.16
C GLY A 121 -14.28 -6.16 -2.77
N SER A 122 -13.17 -5.79 -2.11
CA SER A 122 -12.90 -6.17 -0.73
C SER A 122 -13.72 -5.33 0.25
N ARG A 123 -14.10 -5.94 1.39
CA ARG A 123 -14.64 -5.22 2.55
C ARG A 123 -13.59 -4.97 3.63
N VAL A 124 -12.31 -5.18 3.31
CA VAL A 124 -11.21 -4.85 4.22
C VAL A 124 -11.15 -3.35 4.37
N THR A 125 -11.55 -2.86 5.54
CA THR A 125 -11.34 -1.48 5.94
C THR A 125 -9.95 -1.37 6.59
N SER A 126 -9.20 -0.35 6.22
CA SER A 126 -7.83 -0.14 6.70
C SER A 126 -7.77 0.58 8.05
N PHE A 127 -8.92 0.75 8.72
CA PHE A 127 -9.11 1.16 10.12
C PHE A 127 -8.26 0.38 11.15
N ALA A 128 -7.47 -0.61 10.70
CA ALA A 128 -6.67 -1.54 11.47
C ALA A 128 -5.13 -1.33 11.37
N ASN A 129 -4.64 -0.24 10.77
CA ASN A 129 -3.19 0.02 10.81
C ASN A 129 -2.74 0.38 12.24
N CYS A 130 -3.53 1.17 12.97
CA CYS A 130 -3.32 1.41 14.39
C CYS A 130 -3.72 0.19 15.23
N PRO A 131 -2.93 -0.19 16.26
CA PRO A 131 -3.48 -1.02 17.34
C PRO A 131 -4.74 -0.31 17.86
N LYS A 132 -5.82 -1.06 18.11
CA LYS A 132 -6.99 -0.50 18.80
C LYS A 132 -6.45 0.19 20.05
N LEU A 133 -6.63 1.50 20.17
CA LEU A 133 -6.45 2.18 21.46
C LEU A 133 -7.31 1.38 22.44
N ALA A 134 -6.64 0.66 23.34
CA ALA A 134 -7.29 0.09 24.50
C ALA A 134 -7.73 1.30 25.32
N TRP A 135 -8.95 1.77 25.08
CA TRP A 135 -9.66 2.56 26.06
C TRP A 135 -9.96 1.58 27.20
N GLY A 136 -9.15 1.68 28.26
CA GLY A 136 -9.47 1.10 29.56
C GLY A 136 -10.59 1.87 30.23
#